data_AF-A0A2E2R263-F1
#
_entry.id   AF-A0A2E2R263-F1
#
_cell.length_a   1.000
_cell.length_b   1.000
_cell.length_c   1.000
_cell.angle_alpha   90.00
_cell.angle_beta   90.00
_cell.angle_gamma   90.00
#
_symmetry.space_group_name_H-M   'P 1'
#
loop_
_entity.id
_entity.type
_entity.pdbx_description
1 polymer ?
#
loop_
_entity_poly.entity_id
_entity_poly.type
_entity_poly.pdbx_seq_one_letter_code
_entity_poly.pdbx_strand_id
1 'polypeptide(L)'
;MQYSDQTQNDNSIFKAAALDYSLNERIGFSVETYSGVEDALSWRIGARYTLIPDFLQIDASYGSDYGTFQNARAFTLGFGITPGF
;
A
#
# COMPACT_ATOMS: atom_id res chain seq x y z
N MET A 1 -30.55 -30.57 10.77
CA MET A 1 -29.52 -29.92 9.94
C MET A 1 -29.99 -28.50 9.68
N GLN A 2 -29.43 -27.51 10.38
CA GLN A 2 -29.79 -26.10 10.24
C GLN A 2 -28.58 -25.41 9.61
N TYR A 3 -28.69 -25.06 8.33
CA TYR A 3 -27.78 -24.12 7.68
C TYR A 3 -28.01 -22.77 8.34
N SER A 4 -27.07 -22.35 9.18
CA SER A 4 -27.01 -20.98 9.65
C SER A 4 -26.23 -20.20 8.61
N ASP A 5 -26.94 -19.49 7.73
CA ASP A 5 -26.38 -18.38 6.96
C ASP A 5 -25.91 -17.32 7.96
N GLN A 6 -24.71 -17.49 8.50
CA GLN A 6 -23.95 -16.38 9.04
C GLN A 6 -23.41 -15.60 7.84
N THR A 7 -24.26 -14.76 7.24
CA THR A 7 -23.76 -13.58 6.54
C THR A 7 -23.15 -12.70 7.61
N GLN A 8 -21.90 -13.00 7.97
CA GLN A 8 -21.07 -12.17 8.82
C GLN A 8 -20.81 -10.90 8.02
N ASN A 9 -21.73 -9.94 8.18
CA ASN A 9 -21.59 -8.60 7.64
C ASN A 9 -20.53 -7.90 8.51
N ASP A 10 -19.26 -8.24 8.26
CA ASP A 10 -18.11 -7.58 8.85
C ASP A 10 -18.08 -6.15 8.30
N ASN A 11 -18.82 -5.26 8.97
CA ASN A 11 -18.73 -3.81 8.83
C ASN A 11 -17.38 -3.33 9.35
N SER A 12 -16.31 -3.74 8.69
CA SER A 12 -14.96 -3.31 8.99
C SER A 12 -14.74 -1.90 8.47
N ILE A 13 -14.40 -1.00 9.39
CA ILE A 13 -14.09 0.39 9.06
C ILE A 13 -12.62 0.45 8.68
N PHE A 14 -12.35 0.54 7.38
CA PHE A 14 -11.01 0.84 6.89
C PHE A 14 -10.67 2.31 7.16
N LYS A 15 -9.48 2.56 7.73
CA LYS A 15 -8.95 3.91 7.92
C LYS A 15 -7.52 3.93 7.38
N ALA A 16 -7.16 4.99 6.67
CA ALA A 16 -5.80 5.16 6.18
C ALA A 16 -5.38 6.63 6.28
N ALA A 17 -4.09 6.84 6.49
CA ALA A 17 -3.43 8.12 6.38
C ALA A 17 -2.13 7.93 5.60
N ALA A 18 -1.92 8.78 4.60
CA ALA A 18 -0.73 8.75 3.77
C ALA A 18 -0.11 10.15 3.67
N LEU A 19 1.22 10.16 3.54
CA LEU A 19 2.01 11.33 3.20
C LEU A 19 2.86 10.99 1.98
N ASP A 20 2.67 11.80 0.93
CA ASP A 20 3.48 11.73 -0.28
C ASP A 20 4.40 12.95 -0.36
N TYR A 21 5.67 12.71 -0.65
CA TYR A 21 6.68 13.74 -0.81
C TYR A 21 7.39 13.57 -2.16
N SER A 22 7.35 14.61 -2.98
CA SER A 22 8.13 14.67 -4.23
C SER A 22 9.38 15.51 -3.98
N LEU A 23 10.55 14.88 -4.12
CA LEU A 23 11.83 15.58 -4.05
C LEU A 23 12.07 16.37 -5.35
N ASN A 24 11.71 15.77 -6.48
CA ASN A 24 11.71 16.37 -7.80
C ASN A 24 10.77 15.58 -8.73
N GLU A 25 10.74 15.94 -10.03
CA GLU A 25 9.91 15.28 -11.05
C GLU A 25 10.21 13.78 -11.23
N ARG A 26 11.38 13.32 -10.77
CA ARG A 26 11.80 11.92 -10.90
C ARG A 26 11.63 11.11 -9.64
N ILE A 27 11.82 11.69 -8.47
CA ILE A 27 11.92 10.95 -7.21
C ILE A 27 10.77 11.36 -6.29
N GLY A 28 9.96 10.39 -5.92
CA GLY A 28 8.91 10.52 -4.92
C GLY A 28 9.07 9.49 -3.80
N PHE A 29 8.58 9.83 -2.62
CA PHE A 29 8.50 8.96 -1.47
C PHE A 29 7.09 8.99 -0.92
N SER A 30 6.64 7.88 -0.36
CA SER A 30 5.36 7.80 0.31
C SER A 30 5.51 7.08 1.65
N VAL A 31 4.71 7.49 2.62
CA VAL A 31 4.54 6.80 3.89
C VAL A 31 3.06 6.69 4.14
N GLU A 32 2.59 5.48 4.37
CA GLU A 32 1.18 5.18 4.60
C GLU A 32 1.05 4.36 5.87
N THR A 33 -0.01 4.62 6.62
CA THR A 33 -0.52 3.73 7.67
C THR A 33 -1.99 3.48 7.45
N TYR A 34 -2.44 2.25 7.66
CA TYR A 34 -3.82 1.86 7.48
C TYR A 34 -4.26 0.84 8.54
N SER A 35 -5.56 0.79 8.86
CA SER A 35 -6.15 -0.21 9.75
C SER A 35 -7.12 -1.11 8.97
N GLY A 36 -6.90 -2.43 9.04
CA GLY A 36 -7.72 -3.44 8.36
C GLY A 36 -8.90 -3.99 9.19
N VAL A 37 -9.54 -5.04 8.66
CA VAL A 37 -10.78 -5.68 9.16
C VAL A 37 -10.67 -6.25 10.59
N GLU A 38 -9.46 -6.36 11.14
CA GLU A 38 -9.20 -6.97 12.46
C GLU A 38 -8.48 -6.02 13.45
N ASP A 39 -8.66 -4.69 13.30
CA ASP A 39 -7.94 -3.66 14.08
C ASP A 39 -6.40 -3.73 13.97
N ALA A 40 -5.87 -4.54 13.05
CA ALA A 40 -4.46 -4.57 12.73
C ALA A 40 -4.09 -3.24 12.06
N LEU A 41 -3.27 -2.45 12.76
CA LEU A 41 -2.60 -1.30 12.17
C LEU A 41 -1.46 -1.82 11.31
N SER A 42 -1.29 -1.28 10.12
CA SER A 42 -0.18 -1.58 9.23
C SER A 42 0.48 -0.27 8.78
N TRP A 43 1.72 -0.39 8.33
CA TRP A 43 2.45 0.71 7.72
C TRP A 43 3.15 0.25 6.44
N ARG A 44 3.36 1.20 5.54
CA ARG A 44 4.11 1.01 4.31
C ARG A 44 4.90 2.26 4.00
N ILE A 45 6.13 2.08 3.56
CA ILE A 45 6.95 3.13 2.96
C ILE A 45 7.17 2.78 1.50
N GLY A 46 7.15 3.79 0.65
CA GLY A 46 7.32 3.66 -0.79
C GLY A 46 8.36 4.65 -1.31
N ALA A 47 9.02 4.25 -2.39
CA ALA A 47 9.79 5.13 -3.23
C ALA A 47 9.34 4.94 -4.68
N ARG A 48 9.23 6.05 -5.41
CA ARG A 48 8.92 6.08 -6.84
C ARG A 48 10.08 6.74 -7.58
N TYR A 49 10.46 6.15 -8.69
CA TYR A 49 11.45 6.69 -9.61
C TYR A 49 10.94 6.74 -11.05
N THR A 50 10.91 7.93 -11.64
CA THR A 50 10.62 8.15 -13.05
C THR A 50 11.90 7.97 -13.87
N LEU A 51 12.01 6.83 -14.56
CA LEU A 51 13.09 6.53 -15.51
C LEU A 51 12.98 7.43 -16.74
N ILE A 52 11.81 7.42 -17.37
CA ILE A 52 11.51 8.22 -18.55
C ILE A 52 10.34 9.13 -18.16
N PRO A 53 10.55 10.47 -18.15
CA PRO A 53 9.47 11.43 -17.88
C PRO A 53 8.25 11.11 -18.73
N ASP A 54 7.07 11.15 -18.10
CA ASP A 54 5.76 10.93 -18.73
C ASP A 54 5.56 9.58 -19.43
N PHE A 55 6.47 8.61 -19.26
CA PHE A 55 6.40 7.32 -19.92
C PHE A 55 6.66 6.13 -19.00
N LEU A 56 7.76 6.12 -18.25
CA LEU A 56 8.18 4.96 -17.46
C LEU A 56 8.51 5.34 -16.02
N GLN A 57 7.80 4.71 -15.09
CA GLN A 57 8.00 4.82 -13.65
C GLN A 57 8.22 3.45 -13.03
N ILE A 58 9.05 3.38 -12.00
CA ILE A 58 9.18 2.23 -11.12
C ILE A 58 8.77 2.68 -9.72
N ASP A 59 8.05 1.82 -9.03
CA ASP A 59 7.76 1.97 -7.61
C ASP A 59 8.25 0.75 -6.83
N ALA A 60 8.71 1.01 -5.63
CA ALA A 60 9.10 0.00 -4.67
C ALA A 60 8.49 0.38 -3.33
N SER A 61 7.91 -0.58 -2.63
CA SER A 61 7.40 -0.35 -1.29
C SER A 61 7.69 -1.50 -0.36
N TYR A 62 7.82 -1.16 0.91
CA TYR A 62 8.07 -2.08 1.99
C TYR A 62 7.16 -1.73 3.16
N GLY A 63 6.51 -2.72 3.74
CA GLY A 63 5.59 -2.50 4.85
C GLY A 63 5.42 -3.71 5.73
N SER A 64 4.76 -3.50 6.85
CA SER A 64 4.48 -4.53 7.84
C SER A 64 3.24 -4.16 8.65
N ASP A 65 2.61 -5.18 9.20
CA ASP A 65 1.62 -5.00 10.25
C ASP A 65 2.34 -4.66 11.57
N TYR A 66 1.78 -3.74 12.35
CA TYR A 66 2.27 -3.37 13.67
C TYR A 66 2.02 -4.53 14.65
N GLY A 67 3.03 -4.91 15.42
CA GLY A 67 2.94 -5.99 16.42
C GLY A 67 3.46 -7.35 15.94
N THR A 68 3.65 -7.56 14.64
CA THR A 68 4.20 -8.80 14.05
C THR A 68 5.58 -8.55 13.42
N PHE A 69 6.54 -8.09 14.24
CA PHE A 69 7.92 -7.80 13.80
C PHE A 69 8.66 -8.97 13.13
N GLN A 70 8.22 -10.21 13.35
CA GLN A 70 8.93 -11.41 12.90
C GLN A 70 8.40 -12.03 11.60
N ASN A 71 7.14 -11.83 11.20
CA ASN A 71 6.53 -12.72 10.19
C ASN A 71 5.76 -12.06 9.02
N ALA A 72 5.47 -10.75 9.02
CA ALA A 72 4.67 -10.13 7.97
C ALA A 72 5.36 -8.91 7.34
N ARG A 73 6.40 -9.16 6.53
CA ARG A 73 7.07 -8.11 5.75
C ARG A 73 6.58 -8.19 4.30
N ALA A 74 5.79 -7.20 3.88
CA ALA A 74 5.35 -7.07 2.50
C ALA A 74 6.36 -6.22 1.73
N PHE A 75 6.95 -6.79 0.68
CA PHE A 75 7.76 -6.06 -0.28
C PHE A 75 7.09 -6.09 -1.65
N THR A 76 6.92 -4.93 -2.25
CA THR A 76 6.23 -4.74 -3.52
C THR A 76 7.15 -4.00 -4.48
N LEU A 77 7.19 -4.47 -5.73
CA LEU A 77 7.84 -3.79 -6.84
C LEU A 77 6.81 -3.63 -7.94
N GLY A 78 6.68 -2.42 -8.45
CA GLY A 78 5.76 -2.05 -9.52
C GLY A 78 6.47 -1.25 -10.60
N PHE A 79 5.85 -1.22 -11.77
CA PHE A 79 6.23 -0.33 -12.85
C PHE A 79 4.98 0.24 -13.50
N GLY A 80 5.00 1.54 -13.77
CA GLY A 80 3.98 2.26 -14.50
C GLY A 80 4.45 2.59 -15.90
N ILE A 81 3.62 2.30 -16.90
CA ILE A 81 3.86 2.69 -18.29
C ILE A 81 2.69 3.56 -18.72
N THR A 82 2.98 4.80 -19.12
CA THR A 82 2.01 5.71 -19.74
C THR A 82 2.22 5.64 -21.25
N PRO A 83 1.31 5.05 -22.03
CA PRO A 83 1.43 5.05 -23.48
C PRO A 83 1.29 6.47 -24.02
N GLY A 84 2.27 6.91 -24.81
CA GLY A 84 2.21 8.14 -25.59
C GLY A 84 1.43 7.89 -26.88
N PHE A 85 0.44 8.74 -27.15
CA PHE A 85 -0.33 8.76 -28.39
C PHE A 85 0.35 9.63 -29.44
#